data_AF-A0A926ASS9-F1
#
_entry.id   AF-A0A926ASS9-F1
#
_cell.length_a   1.000
_cell.length_b   1.000
_cell.length_c   1.000
_cell.angle_alpha   90.00
_cell.angle_beta   90.00
_cell.angle_gamma   90.00
#
_symmetry.space_group_name_H-M   'P 1'
#
loop_
_entity.id
_entity.type
_entity.pdbx_description
1 polymer ?
#
loop_
_entity_poly.entity_id
_entity_poly.type
_entity_poly.pdbx_seq_one_letter_code
_entity_poly.pdbx_strand_id
1 'polypeptide(L)'
;TSNGTRTSPVKRGTWVMKNLLGTDPGLPVANAGDIAPKVPGIDKATVRQRLEIHRTLAQCARCHNKIDPLGFALENFNAAGEWRDREGFGYKGRVERNDPAIDASSKLPDGTAIDGVDDLRKTLLQKEDLFLNCLAGKLFTYGLGRELGVADQPQIKAAVESTKQNKYMLRSLIQFVVTSEAFGTK
;
A
#
# COMPACT_ATOMS: atom_id res chain seq x y z
N THR A 1 9.70 3.30 2.04
CA THR A 1 8.44 3.16 2.80
C THR A 1 8.48 3.79 4.20
N SER A 2 9.61 4.35 4.64
CA SER A 2 9.78 5.17 5.83
C SER A 2 10.91 6.19 5.53
N ASN A 3 10.98 7.33 6.20
CA ASN A 3 12.29 8.01 6.29
C ASN A 3 12.97 7.44 7.53
N GLY A 4 14.29 7.26 7.54
CA GLY A 4 15.01 6.50 8.61
C GLY A 4 14.80 7.01 10.04
N THR A 5 14.02 8.07 10.21
CA THR A 5 13.64 8.74 11.45
C THR A 5 12.16 8.57 11.84
N ARG A 6 11.28 7.99 10.98
CA ARG A 6 9.85 7.81 11.24
C ARG A 6 9.21 6.70 10.41
N THR A 7 8.27 5.96 10.98
CA THR A 7 7.33 5.14 10.18
C THR A 7 6.37 6.03 9.41
N SER A 8 5.91 5.57 8.26
CA SER A 8 5.11 6.39 7.35
C SER A 8 3.95 5.56 6.78
N PRO A 9 2.80 5.50 7.49
CA PRO A 9 1.60 4.83 7.03
C PRO A 9 1.22 5.23 5.60
N VAL A 10 1.27 6.53 5.29
CA VAL A 10 0.93 7.07 3.96
C VAL A 10 1.74 6.41 2.84
N LYS A 11 3.08 6.36 3.00
CA LYS A 11 3.98 5.71 2.03
C LYS A 11 3.76 4.21 1.95
N ARG A 12 3.44 3.54 3.07
CA ARG A 12 3.17 2.10 3.12
C ARG A 12 1.85 1.75 2.43
N GLY A 13 0.77 2.46 2.77
CA GLY A 13 -0.52 2.31 2.12
C GLY A 13 -0.46 2.62 0.62
N THR A 14 0.21 3.71 0.24
CA THR A 14 0.47 4.04 -1.18
C THR A 14 1.25 2.93 -1.87
N TRP A 15 2.26 2.35 -1.20
CA TRP A 15 3.03 1.25 -1.77
C TRP A 15 2.14 0.01 -1.99
N VAL A 16 1.28 -0.35 -1.03
CA VAL A 16 0.31 -1.45 -1.17
C VAL A 16 -0.63 -1.19 -2.35
N MET A 17 -1.22 0.00 -2.43
CA MET A 17 -2.13 0.37 -3.53
C MET A 17 -1.45 0.26 -4.90
N LYS A 18 -0.26 0.84 -5.05
CA LYS A 18 0.44 0.90 -6.34
C LYS A 18 1.12 -0.40 -6.75
N ASN A 19 1.67 -1.15 -5.79
CA ASN A 19 2.50 -2.32 -6.09
C ASN A 19 1.79 -3.64 -5.93
N LEU A 20 0.74 -3.70 -5.11
CA LEU A 20 -0.06 -4.91 -4.93
C LEU A 20 -1.41 -4.80 -5.63
N LEU A 21 -2.06 -3.65 -5.63
CA LEU A 21 -3.43 -3.52 -6.18
C LEU A 21 -3.47 -2.83 -7.55
N GLY A 22 -2.37 -2.28 -8.04
CA GLY A 22 -2.34 -1.53 -9.30
C GLY A 22 -3.25 -0.30 -9.31
N THR A 23 -3.57 0.26 -8.14
CA THR A 23 -4.44 1.42 -7.99
C THR A 23 -3.62 2.66 -7.64
N ASP A 24 -3.93 3.79 -8.28
CA ASP A 24 -3.30 5.06 -7.94
C ASP A 24 -4.16 5.80 -6.90
N PRO A 25 -3.64 6.11 -5.69
CA PRO A 25 -4.32 7.00 -4.76
C PRO A 25 -4.50 8.43 -5.27
N GLY A 26 -3.89 8.79 -6.41
CA GLY A 26 -3.91 10.11 -7.00
C GLY A 26 -2.74 10.97 -6.51
N LEU A 27 -2.53 12.10 -7.18
CA LEU A 27 -1.51 13.06 -6.77
C LEU A 27 -1.92 13.76 -5.47
N PRO A 28 -0.96 14.08 -4.58
CA PRO A 28 -1.21 14.96 -3.44
C PRO A 28 -1.84 16.27 -3.90
N VAL A 29 -2.75 16.82 -3.10
CA VAL A 29 -3.31 18.15 -3.38
C VAL A 29 -2.20 19.20 -3.33
N ALA A 30 -2.25 20.18 -4.24
CA ALA A 30 -1.29 21.28 -4.25
C ALA A 30 -1.29 21.98 -2.89
N ASN A 31 -0.11 22.32 -2.38
CA ASN A 31 0.07 22.95 -1.06
C ASN A 31 -0.48 22.13 0.14
N ALA A 32 -0.54 20.80 0.04
CA ALA A 32 -0.97 19.93 1.15
C ALA A 32 -0.17 20.14 2.46
N GLY A 33 1.06 20.65 2.36
CA GLY A 33 1.98 20.77 3.47
C GLY A 33 2.45 19.41 4.00
N ASP A 34 3.38 19.44 4.94
CA ASP A 34 3.78 18.24 5.68
C ASP A 34 2.90 18.05 6.91
N ILE A 35 2.79 16.79 7.37
CA ILE A 35 2.16 16.48 8.65
C ILE A 35 2.95 17.20 9.76
N ALA A 36 2.24 18.02 10.53
CA ALA A 36 2.83 18.86 11.56
C ALA A 36 3.67 18.02 12.55
N PRO A 37 4.89 18.48 12.90
CA PRO A 37 5.78 17.73 13.77
C PRO A 37 5.28 17.65 15.21
N LYS A 38 4.47 18.61 15.62
CA LYS A 38 3.81 18.72 16.92
C LYS A 38 2.34 18.97 16.68
N VAL A 39 1.50 18.40 17.54
CA VAL A 39 0.07 18.68 17.56
C VAL A 39 -0.20 19.57 18.78
N PRO A 40 -0.77 20.78 18.60
CA PRO A 40 -1.15 21.62 19.73
C PRO A 40 -2.07 20.86 20.70
N GLY A 41 -1.75 20.88 21.99
CA GLY A 41 -2.54 20.19 23.02
C GLY A 41 -2.28 18.69 23.16
N ILE A 42 -1.40 18.10 22.34
CA ILE A 42 -1.00 16.68 22.47
C ILE A 42 0.53 16.62 22.53
N ASP A 43 1.07 16.58 23.75
CA ASP A 43 2.51 16.57 24.06
C ASP A 43 3.26 15.38 23.40
N LYS A 44 2.50 14.36 22.99
CA LYS A 44 2.97 13.02 22.65
C LYS A 44 2.19 12.37 21.49
N ALA A 45 1.81 13.19 20.50
CA ALA A 45 0.96 12.72 19.40
C ALA A 45 1.60 11.59 18.58
N THR A 46 0.89 10.47 18.46
CA THR A 46 1.25 9.33 17.59
C THR A 46 1.18 9.71 16.11
N VAL A 47 1.82 8.93 15.25
CA VAL A 47 1.70 9.11 13.79
C VAL A 47 0.23 8.99 13.36
N ARG A 48 -0.52 8.07 13.97
CA ARG A 48 -1.97 7.93 13.78
C ARG A 48 -2.72 9.22 14.11
N GLN A 49 -2.56 9.75 15.31
CA GLN A 49 -3.28 10.96 15.76
C GLN A 49 -3.01 12.14 14.83
N ARG A 50 -1.75 12.30 14.39
CA ARG A 50 -1.39 13.35 13.43
C ARG A 50 -2.10 13.18 12.09
N LEU A 51 -2.17 11.94 11.58
CA LEU A 51 -2.89 11.62 10.34
C LEU A 51 -4.39 11.79 10.47
N GLU A 52 -4.97 11.40 11.60
CA GLU A 52 -6.40 11.59 11.88
C GLU A 52 -6.77 13.08 11.91
N ILE A 53 -5.95 13.92 12.55
CA ILE A 53 -6.11 15.38 12.51
C ILE A 53 -5.96 15.89 11.08
N HIS A 54 -4.95 15.43 10.34
CA HIS A 54 -4.76 15.82 8.95
C HIS A 54 -5.95 15.43 8.05
N ARG A 55 -6.59 14.29 8.34
CA ARG A 55 -7.79 13.79 7.65
C ARG A 55 -9.08 14.54 7.98
N THR A 56 -9.09 15.43 8.97
CA THR A 56 -10.25 16.31 9.21
C THR A 56 -10.48 17.29 8.07
N LEU A 57 -9.44 17.59 7.29
CA LEU A 57 -9.52 18.39 6.08
C LEU A 57 -10.12 17.56 4.93
N ALA A 58 -11.25 18.01 4.38
CA ALA A 58 -12.00 17.27 3.36
C ALA A 58 -11.14 16.92 2.13
N GLN A 59 -10.27 17.83 1.71
CA GLN A 59 -9.34 17.62 0.60
C GLN A 59 -8.30 16.52 0.87
N CYS A 60 -7.89 16.33 2.12
CA CYS A 60 -6.94 15.29 2.52
C CYS A 60 -7.65 13.94 2.69
N ALA A 61 -8.85 13.95 3.29
CA ALA A 61 -9.65 12.75 3.53
C ALA A 61 -9.94 11.96 2.24
N ARG A 62 -10.13 12.64 1.10
CA ARG A 62 -10.44 12.04 -0.21
C ARG A 62 -9.47 10.91 -0.60
N CYS A 63 -8.18 11.10 -0.36
CA CYS A 63 -7.16 10.09 -0.66
C CYS A 63 -6.79 9.30 0.60
N HIS A 64 -6.63 9.97 1.74
CA HIS A 64 -6.17 9.32 2.98
C HIS A 64 -7.14 8.27 3.53
N ASN A 65 -8.45 8.39 3.29
CA ASN A 65 -9.40 7.35 3.68
C ASN A 65 -9.15 6.01 2.96
N LYS A 66 -8.45 6.01 1.83
CA LYS A 66 -8.05 4.80 1.09
C LYS A 66 -6.64 4.35 1.48
N ILE A 67 -5.73 5.31 1.70
CA ILE A 67 -4.31 5.06 1.93
C ILE A 67 -4.04 4.63 3.37
N ASP A 68 -4.48 5.42 4.34
CA ASP A 68 -4.05 5.31 5.73
C ASP A 68 -4.47 3.98 6.38
N PRO A 69 -5.67 3.44 6.14
CA PRO A 69 -6.02 2.11 6.67
C PRO A 69 -5.02 1.01 6.30
N LEU A 70 -4.59 0.97 5.04
CA LEU A 70 -3.61 -0.01 4.55
C LEU A 70 -2.22 0.23 5.16
N GLY A 71 -1.88 1.49 5.43
CA GLY A 71 -0.64 1.88 6.07
C GLY A 71 -0.59 1.54 7.56
N PHE A 72 -1.68 1.78 8.29
CA PHE A 72 -1.80 1.52 9.72
C PHE A 72 -1.70 0.04 10.05
N ALA A 73 -2.27 -0.82 9.19
CA ALA A 73 -2.14 -2.27 9.34
C ALA A 73 -0.67 -2.78 9.31
N LEU A 74 0.26 -1.95 8.84
CA LEU A 74 1.69 -2.26 8.81
C LEU A 74 2.49 -1.52 9.88
N GLU A 75 1.87 -0.71 10.76
CA GLU A 75 2.62 0.16 11.66
C GLU A 75 3.48 -0.58 12.67
N ASN A 76 3.14 -1.81 13.06
CA ASN A 76 3.99 -2.62 13.93
C ASN A 76 5.37 -2.94 13.32
N PHE A 77 5.61 -2.70 12.03
CA PHE A 77 6.94 -2.85 11.46
C PHE A 77 7.73 -1.55 11.55
N ASN A 78 8.97 -1.57 12.03
CA ASN A 78 9.87 -0.43 11.94
C ASN A 78 10.47 -0.28 10.53
N ALA A 79 11.44 0.61 10.34
CA ALA A 79 12.06 0.83 9.02
C ALA A 79 12.94 -0.35 8.54
N ALA A 80 13.45 -1.17 9.46
CA ALA A 80 14.20 -2.39 9.18
C ALA A 80 13.30 -3.62 8.98
N GLY A 81 11.98 -3.50 9.22
CA GLY A 81 11.04 -4.60 9.14
C GLY A 81 10.91 -5.41 10.44
N GLU A 82 11.45 -4.92 11.56
CA GLU A 82 11.29 -5.57 12.86
C GLU A 82 9.93 -5.20 13.48
N TRP A 83 9.35 -6.15 14.21
CA TRP A 83 8.10 -5.94 14.94
C TRP A 83 8.32 -5.06 16.18
N ARG A 84 7.34 -4.19 16.45
CA ARG A 84 7.25 -3.33 17.63
C ARG A 84 5.80 -3.20 18.07
N ASP A 85 5.60 -3.05 19.38
CA ASP A 85 4.27 -2.82 19.97
C ASP A 85 4.03 -1.37 20.37
N ARG A 86 5.08 -0.53 20.34
CA ARG A 86 5.03 0.86 20.77
C ARG A 86 5.70 1.80 19.77
N GLU A 87 5.29 3.06 19.78
CA GLU A 87 5.86 4.12 18.93
C GLU A 87 6.44 5.26 19.76
N GLY A 88 7.69 5.62 19.47
CA GLY A 88 8.36 6.72 20.15
C GLY A 88 7.77 8.09 19.84
N PHE A 89 7.97 9.03 20.76
CA PHE A 89 7.54 10.41 20.60
C PHE A 89 8.43 11.17 19.60
N GLY A 90 7.89 11.49 18.42
CA GLY A 90 8.56 12.38 17.48
C GLY A 90 9.83 11.80 16.83
N TYR A 91 10.42 12.61 15.95
CA TYR A 91 11.32 12.17 14.88
C TYR A 91 12.69 11.60 15.27
N LYS A 92 12.99 11.43 16.55
CA LYS A 92 14.28 10.92 17.03
C LYS A 92 14.10 10.33 18.44
N GLY A 93 14.29 9.01 18.59
CA GLY A 93 14.31 8.38 19.91
C GLY A 93 14.30 6.85 19.86
N ARG A 94 14.85 6.21 20.90
CA ARG A 94 14.59 4.80 21.21
C ARG A 94 13.16 4.68 21.72
N VAL A 95 12.51 3.57 21.42
CA VAL A 95 11.18 3.27 21.98
C VAL A 95 11.36 2.96 23.47
N GLU A 96 10.66 3.69 24.32
CA GLU A 96 10.66 3.55 25.78
C GLU A 96 9.42 2.78 26.29
N ARG A 97 9.48 2.31 27.53
CA ARG A 97 8.40 1.53 28.15
C ARG A 97 7.06 2.29 28.21
N ASN A 98 7.12 3.61 28.36
CA ASN A 98 5.95 4.49 28.52
C ASN A 98 5.50 5.13 27.20
N ASP A 99 6.03 4.67 26.07
CA ASP A 99 5.59 5.11 24.75
C ASP A 99 4.21 4.55 24.40
N PRO A 100 3.42 5.27 23.57
CA PRO A 100 2.11 4.85 23.11
C PRO A 100 2.16 3.46 22.48
N ALA A 101 1.17 2.64 22.80
CA ALA A 101 0.93 1.40 22.06
C ALA A 101 0.55 1.74 20.61
N ILE A 102 1.04 0.93 19.68
CA ILE A 102 0.65 1.03 18.29
C ILE A 102 -0.76 0.47 18.15
N ASP A 103 -1.63 1.29 17.58
CA ASP A 103 -2.93 0.85 17.08
C ASP A 103 -2.80 0.62 15.56
N ALA A 104 -2.77 -0.66 15.16
CA ALA A 104 -2.74 -1.08 13.76
C ALA A 104 -4.13 -1.36 13.18
N SER A 105 -5.20 -1.10 13.95
CA SER A 105 -6.57 -1.33 13.53
C SER A 105 -7.08 -0.22 12.62
N SER A 106 -7.92 -0.54 11.65
CA SER A 106 -8.49 0.46 10.74
C SER A 106 -9.74 -0.04 10.05
N LYS A 107 -10.38 0.86 9.30
CA LYS A 107 -11.55 0.55 8.47
C LYS A 107 -11.32 1.07 7.06
N LEU A 108 -11.54 0.21 6.07
CA LEU A 108 -11.55 0.61 4.66
C LEU A 108 -12.81 1.44 4.33
N PRO A 109 -12.82 2.15 3.19
CA PRO A 109 -13.99 2.93 2.76
C PRO A 109 -15.26 2.09 2.56
N ASP A 110 -15.11 0.82 2.20
CA ASP A 110 -16.23 -0.15 2.07
C ASP A 110 -16.72 -0.69 3.43
N GLY A 111 -16.04 -0.30 4.51
CA GLY A 111 -16.36 -0.66 5.87
C GLY A 111 -15.65 -1.91 6.40
N THR A 112 -14.82 -2.57 5.60
CA THR A 112 -14.01 -3.72 6.04
C THR A 112 -13.09 -3.32 7.18
N ALA A 113 -13.17 -4.02 8.31
CA ALA A 113 -12.24 -3.85 9.42
C ALA A 113 -10.92 -4.59 9.13
N ILE A 114 -9.81 -3.98 9.52
CA ILE A 114 -8.47 -4.56 9.42
C ILE A 114 -7.80 -4.36 10.77
N ASP A 115 -7.36 -5.43 11.42
CA ASP A 115 -6.48 -5.35 12.59
C ASP A 115 -5.10 -5.94 12.27
N GLY A 116 -4.16 -5.05 11.96
CA GLY A 116 -2.79 -5.44 11.65
C GLY A 116 -2.59 -6.20 10.33
N VAL A 117 -1.39 -6.76 10.19
CA VAL A 117 -0.89 -7.27 8.90
C VAL A 117 -1.58 -8.55 8.43
N ASP A 118 -2.06 -9.39 9.35
CA ASP A 118 -2.72 -10.63 8.98
C ASP A 118 -4.10 -10.38 8.39
N ASP A 119 -4.86 -9.43 8.95
CA ASP A 119 -6.13 -9.02 8.35
C ASP A 119 -5.91 -8.25 7.04
N LEU A 120 -4.87 -7.42 6.96
CA LEU A 120 -4.48 -6.81 5.68
C LEU A 120 -4.23 -7.88 4.62
N ARG A 121 -3.50 -8.97 4.94
CA ARG A 121 -3.26 -10.08 4.02
C ARG A 121 -4.59 -10.70 3.56
N LYS A 122 -5.51 -11.00 4.49
CA LYS A 122 -6.83 -11.55 4.16
C LYS A 122 -7.63 -10.62 3.25
N THR A 123 -7.64 -9.32 3.54
CA THR A 123 -8.35 -8.33 2.72
C THR A 123 -7.75 -8.19 1.32
N LEU A 124 -6.41 -8.27 1.18
CA LEU A 124 -5.76 -8.24 -0.13
C LEU A 124 -6.08 -9.49 -0.95
N LEU A 125 -6.20 -10.66 -0.31
CA LEU A 125 -6.61 -11.90 -0.99
C LEU A 125 -8.03 -11.83 -1.54
N GLN A 126 -8.94 -11.08 -0.90
CA GLN A 126 -10.28 -10.81 -1.42
C GLN A 126 -10.28 -9.89 -2.66
N LYS A 127 -9.14 -9.26 -2.97
CA LYS A 127 -8.95 -8.38 -4.14
C LYS A 127 -8.05 -9.05 -5.18
N GLU A 128 -8.21 -10.37 -5.34
CA GLU A 128 -7.36 -11.20 -6.22
C GLU A 128 -7.26 -10.67 -7.65
N ASP A 129 -8.35 -10.16 -8.23
CA ASP A 129 -8.33 -9.63 -9.60
C ASP A 129 -7.43 -8.40 -9.71
N LEU A 130 -7.49 -7.48 -8.75
CA LEU A 130 -6.63 -6.29 -8.74
C LEU A 130 -5.17 -6.71 -8.59
N PHE A 131 -4.89 -7.70 -7.72
CA PHE A 131 -3.55 -8.23 -7.53
C PHE A 131 -2.99 -8.88 -8.78
N LEU A 132 -3.74 -9.78 -9.40
CA LEU A 132 -3.31 -10.49 -10.61
C LEU A 132 -3.13 -9.54 -11.79
N ASN A 133 -4.04 -8.58 -11.98
CA ASN A 133 -3.89 -7.57 -13.04
C ASN A 133 -2.65 -6.70 -12.81
N CYS A 134 -2.38 -6.29 -11.56
CA CYS A 134 -1.19 -5.52 -11.22
C CYS A 134 0.09 -6.31 -11.48
N LEU A 135 0.14 -7.56 -11.03
CA LEU A 135 1.29 -8.45 -11.20
C LEU A 135 1.54 -8.76 -12.68
N ALA A 136 0.49 -9.13 -13.43
CA ALA A 136 0.56 -9.39 -14.85
C ALA A 136 1.04 -8.16 -15.62
N GLY A 137 0.46 -6.99 -15.34
CA GLY A 137 0.89 -5.73 -15.95
C GLY A 137 2.38 -5.45 -15.69
N LYS A 138 2.86 -5.57 -14.45
CA LYS A 138 4.29 -5.38 -14.15
C LYS A 138 5.20 -6.38 -14.85
N LEU A 139 4.79 -7.64 -14.96
CA LEU A 139 5.56 -8.67 -15.67
C LEU A 139 5.58 -8.42 -17.18
N PHE A 140 4.46 -7.98 -17.77
CA PHE A 140 4.42 -7.55 -19.16
C PHE A 140 5.32 -6.33 -19.38
N THR A 141 5.24 -5.28 -18.54
CA THR A 141 6.15 -4.12 -18.64
C THR A 141 7.62 -4.55 -18.58
N TYR A 142 7.97 -5.44 -17.66
CA TYR A 142 9.33 -5.95 -17.52
C TYR A 142 9.77 -6.76 -18.74
N GLY A 143 8.95 -7.74 -19.18
CA GLY A 143 9.27 -8.61 -20.32
C GLY A 143 9.34 -7.85 -21.64
N LEU A 144 8.35 -6.98 -21.90
CA LEU A 144 8.28 -6.19 -23.12
C LEU A 144 9.26 -5.00 -23.12
N GLY A 145 9.76 -4.58 -21.96
CA GLY A 145 10.70 -3.45 -21.86
C GLY A 145 10.09 -2.10 -22.29
N ARG A 146 8.77 -1.97 -22.26
CA ARG A 146 8.03 -0.74 -22.60
C ARG A 146 6.84 -0.53 -21.69
N GLU A 147 6.33 0.69 -21.67
CA GLU A 147 5.04 0.99 -21.06
C GLU A 147 3.91 0.26 -21.78
N LEU A 148 2.88 -0.12 -21.02
CA LEU A 148 1.70 -0.79 -21.56
C LEU A 148 0.62 0.24 -21.89
N GLY A 149 -0.01 0.06 -23.03
CA GLY A 149 -1.12 0.88 -23.50
C GLY A 149 -2.46 0.16 -23.39
N VAL A 150 -3.50 0.81 -23.90
CA VAL A 150 -4.86 0.23 -23.97
C VAL A 150 -4.88 -1.06 -24.81
N ALA A 151 -4.05 -1.13 -25.86
CA ALA A 151 -3.93 -2.29 -26.73
C ALA A 151 -3.42 -3.55 -26.03
N ASP A 152 -2.70 -3.43 -24.91
CA ASP A 152 -2.18 -4.57 -24.15
C ASP A 152 -3.22 -5.18 -23.19
N GLN A 153 -4.30 -4.47 -22.91
CA GLN A 153 -5.32 -4.88 -21.93
C GLN A 153 -5.94 -6.26 -22.22
N PRO A 154 -6.26 -6.64 -23.47
CA PRO A 154 -6.75 -7.98 -23.77
C PRO A 154 -5.75 -9.08 -23.40
N GLN A 155 -4.45 -8.87 -23.65
CA GLN A 155 -3.41 -9.86 -23.29
C GLN A 155 -3.21 -9.97 -21.78
N ILE A 156 -3.25 -8.84 -21.05
CA ILE A 156 -3.20 -8.85 -19.58
C ILE A 156 -4.36 -9.66 -19.01
N LYS A 157 -5.59 -9.41 -19.49
CA LYS A 157 -6.78 -10.16 -19.05
C LYS A 157 -6.64 -11.65 -19.34
N ALA A 158 -6.18 -12.02 -20.53
CA ALA A 158 -5.94 -13.42 -20.89
C ALA A 158 -4.88 -14.08 -19.99
N ALA A 159 -3.82 -13.36 -19.64
CA ALA A 159 -2.79 -13.86 -18.71
C ALA A 159 -3.34 -14.10 -17.30
N VAL A 160 -4.19 -13.19 -16.81
CA VAL A 160 -4.86 -13.33 -15.51
C VAL A 160 -5.77 -14.56 -15.50
N GLU A 161 -6.60 -14.73 -16.52
CA GLU A 161 -7.51 -15.89 -16.62
C GLU A 161 -6.73 -17.21 -16.75
N SER A 162 -5.67 -17.23 -17.56
CA SER A 162 -4.76 -18.39 -17.65
C SER A 162 -4.11 -18.71 -16.31
N THR A 163 -3.71 -17.69 -15.55
CA THR A 163 -3.10 -17.86 -14.22
C THR A 163 -4.08 -18.47 -13.22
N LYS A 164 -5.35 -18.02 -13.23
CA LYS A 164 -6.42 -18.61 -12.40
C LYS A 164 -6.65 -20.09 -12.72
N GLN A 165 -6.76 -20.43 -14.01
CA GLN A 165 -6.91 -21.82 -14.48
C GLN A 165 -5.73 -22.71 -14.05
N ASN A 166 -4.53 -22.12 -13.94
CA ASN A 166 -3.32 -22.79 -13.48
C ASN A 166 -3.06 -22.62 -11.96
N LYS A 167 -4.12 -22.52 -11.15
CA LYS A 167 -4.04 -22.48 -9.68
C LYS A 167 -3.12 -21.37 -9.15
N TYR A 168 -3.16 -20.20 -9.79
CA TYR A 168 -2.43 -18.99 -9.37
C TYR A 168 -0.90 -19.14 -9.38
N MET A 169 -0.34 -20.07 -10.15
CA MET A 169 1.10 -20.28 -10.22
C MET A 169 1.80 -19.14 -10.96
N LEU A 170 2.76 -18.49 -10.28
CA LEU A 170 3.61 -17.45 -10.89
C LEU A 170 4.33 -17.95 -12.16
N ARG A 171 4.76 -19.22 -12.16
CA ARG A 171 5.37 -19.88 -13.32
C ARG A 171 4.47 -19.80 -14.56
N SER A 172 3.18 -20.05 -14.40
CA SER A 172 2.22 -20.03 -15.51
C SER A 172 2.03 -18.63 -16.07
N LEU A 173 2.03 -17.61 -15.21
CA LEU A 173 1.99 -16.22 -15.63
C LEU A 173 3.26 -15.82 -16.41
N ILE A 174 4.44 -16.19 -15.90
CA ILE A 174 5.72 -15.95 -16.59
C ILE A 174 5.73 -16.64 -17.96
N GLN A 175 5.31 -17.91 -18.01
CA GLN A 175 5.20 -18.66 -19.25
C GLN A 175 4.28 -17.97 -20.25
N PHE A 176 3.09 -17.54 -19.81
CA PHE A 176 2.15 -16.81 -20.66
C PHE A 176 2.78 -15.55 -21.28
N VAL A 177 3.49 -14.76 -20.47
CA VAL A 177 4.16 -13.54 -20.94
C VAL A 177 5.21 -13.86 -22.01
N VAL A 178 6.11 -14.82 -21.77
CA VAL A 178 7.21 -15.14 -22.72
C VAL A 178 6.74 -15.87 -23.98
N THR A 179 5.56 -16.49 -23.95
CA THR A 179 4.95 -17.10 -25.15
C THR A 179 3.90 -16.21 -25.82
N SER A 180 3.70 -14.98 -25.34
CA SER A 180 2.73 -14.05 -25.92
C SER A 180 3.23 -13.48 -27.26
N GLU A 181 2.29 -13.14 -28.14
CA GLU A 181 2.60 -12.48 -29.42
C GLU A 181 3.35 -11.16 -29.20
N ALA A 182 2.98 -10.37 -28.18
CA ALA A 182 3.64 -9.11 -27.87
C ALA A 182 5.11 -9.30 -27.48
N PHE A 183 5.45 -10.42 -26.84
CA PHE A 183 6.85 -10.73 -26.50
C PHE A 183 7.64 -11.17 -27.73
N GLY A 184 7.04 -11.99 -28.61
CA GLY A 184 7.68 -12.49 -29.82
C GLY A 184 7.91 -11.44 -30.92
N THR A 185 7.24 -10.29 -30.82
CA THR A 185 7.33 -9.18 -31.78
C THR A 185 8.12 -7.98 -31.25
N LYS A 186 8.76 -8.12 -30.08
CA LYS A 186 9.63 -7.12 -29.47
C LYS A 186 10.95 -6.95 -30.23
#